data_AF-A0A1Y5SAU8-F1
#
_entry.id   AF-A0A1Y5SAU8-F1
#
_cell.length_a   1.000
_cell.length_b   1.000
_cell.length_c   1.000
_cell.angle_alpha   90.00
_cell.angle_beta   90.00
_cell.angle_gamma   90.00
#
_symmetry.space_group_name_H-M   'P 1'
#
loop_
_entity.id
_entity.type
_entity.pdbx_description
1 polymer ?
#
loop_
_entity_poly.entity_id
_entity_poly.type
_entity_poly.pdbx_seq_one_letter_code
_entity_poly.pdbx_strand_id
1 'polypeptide(L)'
;MRKVGPDAAGFAAFTICELLIQRLILDGRLSGAEARDLLEVAALRHEDSAVGDEAALNGDAAYLIRRLVRGLKPLLDRDGAGPAEAPAPAPDRAGIDG
;
A
#
# COMPACT_ATOMS: atom_id res chain seq x y z
N MET A 1 24.96 2.80 -20.07
CA MET A 1 23.85 2.57 -19.12
C MET A 1 22.94 1.51 -19.71
N ARG A 2 22.72 0.38 -19.02
CA ARG A 2 21.77 -0.66 -19.48
C ARG A 2 20.36 -0.07 -19.42
N LYS A 3 19.64 -0.05 -20.54
CA LYS A 3 18.23 0.34 -20.57
C LYS A 3 17.44 -0.68 -19.73
N VAL A 4 16.78 -0.22 -18.67
CA VAL A 4 15.82 -1.04 -17.93
C VAL A 4 14.62 -1.24 -18.86
N GLY A 5 14.34 -2.48 -19.24
CA GLY A 5 13.18 -2.79 -20.08
C GLY A 5 11.85 -2.47 -19.36
N PRO A 6 10.76 -2.23 -20.09
CA PRO A 6 9.45 -1.92 -19.52
C PRO A 6 9.00 -2.99 -18.50
N ASP A 7 9.31 -4.26 -18.76
CA ASP A 7 8.98 -5.37 -17.84
C ASP A 7 9.72 -5.26 -16.49
N ALA A 8 11.00 -4.86 -16.52
CA ALA A 8 11.80 -4.69 -15.32
C ALA A 8 11.39 -3.44 -14.53
N ALA A 9 10.98 -2.38 -15.21
CA ALA A 9 10.44 -1.18 -14.59
C ALA A 9 9.06 -1.43 -13.95
N GLY A 10 8.18 -2.15 -14.65
CA GLY A 10 6.87 -2.55 -14.14
C GLY A 10 6.97 -3.45 -12.92
N PHE A 11 7.85 -4.45 -12.96
CA PHE A 11 8.13 -5.30 -11.80
C PHE A 11 8.65 -4.50 -10.61
N ALA A 12 9.64 -3.62 -10.82
CA ALA A 12 10.19 -2.78 -9.76
C ALA A 12 9.13 -1.85 -9.15
N ALA A 13 8.30 -1.22 -9.98
CA ALA A 13 7.21 -0.36 -9.51
C ALA A 13 6.21 -1.16 -8.65
N PHE A 14 5.87 -2.38 -9.08
CA PHE A 14 4.96 -3.24 -8.35
C PHE A 14 5.51 -3.64 -6.98
N THR A 15 6.78 -4.05 -6.92
CA THR A 15 7.46 -4.36 -5.66
C THR A 15 7.56 -3.15 -4.73
N ILE A 16 7.83 -1.95 -5.27
CA ILE A 16 7.86 -0.72 -4.47
C ILE A 16 6.48 -0.42 -3.89
N CYS A 17 5.43 -0.51 -4.69
CA CYS A 17 4.05 -0.32 -4.23
C CYS A 17 3.67 -1.31 -3.13
N GLU A 18 4.04 -2.59 -3.29
CA GLU A 18 3.83 -3.63 -2.28
C GLU A 18 4.51 -3.25 -0.95
N LEU A 19 5.80 -2.91 -0.97
CA LEU A 19 6.55 -2.56 0.23
C LEU A 19 6.00 -1.30 0.91
N LEU A 20 5.60 -0.30 0.13
CA LEU A 20 5.01 0.94 0.66
C LEU A 20 3.68 0.67 1.36
N ILE A 21 2.78 -0.11 0.73
CA ILE A 21 1.48 -0.45 1.32
C ILE A 21 1.69 -1.24 2.61
N GLN A 22 2.58 -2.24 2.59
CA GLN A 22 2.90 -3.00 3.79
C GLN A 22 3.40 -2.10 4.92
N ARG A 23 4.31 -1.17 4.61
CA ARG A 23 4.85 -0.22 5.60
C ARG A 23 3.78 0.70 6.16
N LEU A 24 2.89 1.25 5.32
CA LEU A 24 1.82 2.14 5.76
C LEU A 24 0.82 1.42 6.69
N ILE A 25 0.53 0.15 6.41
CA ILE A 25 -0.33 -0.67 7.29
C ILE A 25 0.36 -0.97 8.62
N LEU A 26 1.63 -1.39 8.58
CA LEU A 26 2.40 -1.70 9.78
C LEU A 26 2.63 -0.48 10.67
N ASP A 27 2.73 0.72 10.09
CA ASP A 27 2.85 1.98 10.82
C ASP A 27 1.50 2.53 11.32
N GLY A 28 0.39 1.84 11.05
CA GLY A 28 -0.96 2.29 11.44
C GLY A 28 -1.45 3.54 10.69
N ARG A 29 -0.80 3.89 9.57
CA ARG A 29 -1.13 5.06 8.73
C ARG A 29 -2.17 4.75 7.66
N LEU A 30 -2.41 3.48 7.40
CA LEU A 30 -3.40 2.97 6.47
C LEU A 30 -4.00 1.70 7.08
N SER A 31 -5.31 1.62 7.22
CA SER A 31 -5.94 0.38 7.65
C SER A 31 -5.89 -0.69 6.55
N GLY A 32 -6.00 -1.96 6.93
CA GLY A 32 -6.09 -3.06 5.96
C GLY A 32 -7.29 -2.94 5.02
N ALA A 33 -8.41 -2.38 5.51
CA ALA A 33 -9.60 -2.11 4.69
C ALA A 33 -9.33 -1.00 3.66
N GLU A 34 -8.78 0.14 4.07
CA GLU A 34 -8.43 1.24 3.15
C GLU A 34 -7.41 0.80 2.09
N ALA A 35 -6.42 -0.01 2.49
CA ALA A 35 -5.44 -0.57 1.56
C ALA A 35 -6.09 -1.52 0.54
N ARG A 36 -7.06 -2.34 0.97
CA ARG A 36 -7.83 -3.21 0.08
C ARG A 36 -8.62 -2.38 -0.93
N ASP A 37 -9.40 -1.41 -0.45
CA ASP A 37 -10.24 -0.57 -1.31
C ASP A 37 -9.38 0.19 -2.33
N LEU A 38 -8.24 0.74 -1.91
CA LEU A 38 -7.31 1.43 -2.81
C LEU A 38 -6.79 0.52 -3.92
N LEU A 39 -6.39 -0.71 -3.58
CA LEU A 39 -5.91 -1.69 -4.56
C LEU A 39 -7.03 -2.19 -5.48
N GLU A 40 -8.24 -2.39 -4.96
CA GLU A 40 -9.39 -2.80 -5.78
C GLU A 40 -9.77 -1.71 -6.78
N VAL A 41 -9.82 -0.44 -6.34
CA VAL A 41 -10.05 0.71 -7.23
C VAL A 41 -8.93 0.82 -8.27
N ALA A 42 -7.68 0.61 -7.90
CA ALA A 42 -6.57 0.63 -8.85
C ALA A 42 -6.71 -0.46 -9.92
N ALA A 43 -7.09 -1.69 -9.53
CA ALA A 43 -7.33 -2.77 -10.47
C ALA A 43 -8.49 -2.46 -11.44
N LEU A 44 -9.60 -1.93 -10.93
CA LEU A 44 -10.74 -1.52 -11.76
C LEU A 44 -10.36 -0.43 -12.76
N ARG A 45 -9.59 0.58 -12.35
CA ARG A 45 -9.14 1.65 -13.25
C ARG A 45 -8.26 1.13 -14.38
N HIS A 46 -7.42 0.15 -14.10
CA HIS A 46 -6.62 -0.52 -15.13
C HIS A 46 -7.51 -1.37 -16.05
N GLU A 47 -8.49 -2.12 -15.54
CA GLU A 47 -9.47 -2.83 -16.37
C GLU A 47 -10.26 -1.89 -17.28
N ASP A 48 -10.76 -0.78 -16.74
CA ASP A 48 -11.51 0.23 -17.51
C ASP A 48 -10.65 0.90 -18.60
N SER A 49 -9.34 1.01 -18.35
CA SER A 49 -8.37 1.55 -19.30
C SER A 49 -7.83 0.51 -20.28
N ALA A 50 -8.25 -0.75 -20.18
CA ALA A 50 -7.77 -1.84 -21.03
C ALA A 50 -8.44 -1.84 -22.42
N VAL A 51 -8.22 -0.75 -23.17
CA VAL A 51 -8.75 -0.53 -24.51
C VAL A 51 -7.63 -0.16 -25.50
N GLY A 52 -7.82 -0.46 -26.77
CA GLY A 52 -6.86 -0.13 -27.83
C GLY A 52 -5.49 -0.82 -27.65
N ASP A 53 -4.42 -0.10 -27.99
CA ASP A 53 -3.05 -0.65 -28.02
C ASP A 53 -2.49 -0.99 -26.62
N GLU A 54 -3.06 -0.42 -25.56
CA GLU A 54 -2.63 -0.64 -24.17
C GLU A 54 -3.44 -1.72 -23.44
N ALA A 55 -4.40 -2.36 -24.12
CA ALA A 55 -5.33 -3.31 -23.50
C ALA A 55 -4.62 -4.46 -22.76
N ALA A 56 -3.58 -5.03 -23.37
CA ALA A 56 -2.81 -6.12 -22.77
C ALA A 56 -2.05 -5.66 -21.51
N LEU A 57 -1.37 -4.51 -21.58
CA LEU A 57 -0.59 -3.99 -20.47
C LEU A 57 -1.47 -3.62 -19.26
N ASN A 58 -2.59 -2.96 -19.53
CA ASN A 58 -3.55 -2.58 -18.49
C ASN A 58 -4.26 -3.81 -17.90
N GLY A 59 -4.58 -4.82 -18.72
CA GLY A 59 -5.10 -6.10 -18.24
C GLY A 59 -4.11 -6.83 -17.32
N ASP A 60 -2.83 -6.88 -17.71
CA ASP A 60 -1.77 -7.49 -16.90
C ASP A 60 -1.55 -6.72 -15.59
N ALA A 61 -1.57 -5.39 -15.62
CA ALA A 61 -1.48 -4.57 -14.42
C ALA A 61 -2.63 -4.85 -13.44
N ALA A 62 -3.87 -4.90 -13.92
CA ALA A 62 -5.03 -5.25 -13.10
C ALA A 62 -4.92 -6.66 -12.50
N TYR A 63 -4.49 -7.63 -13.30
CA TYR A 63 -4.25 -9.00 -12.85
C TYR A 63 -3.21 -9.05 -11.71
N LEU A 64 -2.10 -8.36 -11.87
CA LEU A 64 -1.04 -8.28 -10.88
C LEU A 64 -1.54 -7.62 -9.59
N ILE A 65 -2.24 -6.48 -9.69
CA ILE A 65 -2.81 -5.79 -8.53
C ILE A 65 -3.74 -6.73 -7.73
N ARG A 66 -4.62 -7.48 -8.41
CA ARG A 66 -5.49 -8.48 -7.74
C ARG A 66 -4.70 -9.60 -7.08
N ARG A 67 -3.59 -10.05 -7.68
CA ARG A 67 -2.66 -11.02 -7.07
C ARG A 67 -2.02 -10.46 -5.81
N LEU A 68 -1.62 -9.18 -5.80
CA LEU A 68 -1.06 -8.52 -4.63
C LEU A 68 -2.08 -8.43 -3.49
N VAL A 69 -3.33 -8.05 -3.76
CA VAL A 69 -4.41 -8.06 -2.75
C VAL A 69 -4.53 -9.43 -2.07
N ARG A 70 -4.46 -10.51 -2.85
CA ARG A 70 -4.50 -11.88 -2.30
C ARG A 70 -3.27 -12.21 -1.47
N GLY A 71 -2.07 -11.81 -1.92
CA GLY A 71 -0.82 -12.03 -1.19
C GLY A 71 -0.78 -11.26 0.14
N LEU A 72 -1.30 -10.03 0.14
CA LEU A 72 -1.37 -9.17 1.31
C LEU A 72 -2.53 -9.51 2.25
N LYS A 73 -3.40 -10.48 1.91
CA LYS A 73 -4.59 -10.81 2.70
C LYS A 73 -4.35 -10.94 4.22
N PRO A 74 -3.29 -11.63 4.70
CA PRO A 74 -3.02 -11.71 6.14
C PRO A 74 -2.74 -10.35 6.81
N LEU A 75 -2.19 -9.40 6.06
CA LEU A 75 -1.93 -8.04 6.53
C LEU A 75 -3.19 -7.17 6.41
N LEU A 76 -3.98 -7.35 5.36
CA LEU A 76 -5.22 -6.60 5.12
C LEU A 76 -6.36 -7.01 6.08
N ASP A 77 -6.39 -8.28 6.49
CA ASP A 77 -7.36 -8.81 7.46
C ASP A 77 -6.94 -8.53 8.92
N ARG A 78 -5.81 -7.85 9.13
CA ARG A 78 -5.32 -7.54 10.47
C ARG A 78 -6.10 -6.35 11.02
N ASP A 79 -7.15 -6.65 11.78
CA ASP A 79 -7.90 -5.64 12.51
C ASP A 79 -7.01 -5.01 13.61
N GLY A 80 -6.86 -3.69 13.56
CA GLY A 80 -6.41 -2.90 14.71
C GLY A 80 -4.91 -2.96 15.03
N ALA A 81 -4.13 -2.11 14.36
CA ALA A 81 -3.19 -1.27 15.07
C ALA A 81 -3.31 0.12 14.45
N GLY A 82 -4.31 0.89 14.93
CA GLY A 82 -4.27 2.34 14.76
C GLY A 82 -2.95 2.88 15.32
N PRO A 83 -2.58 4.13 15.00
CA PRO A 83 -1.33 4.71 15.48
C PRO A 83 -1.23 4.50 16.99
N ALA A 84 -0.11 3.95 17.44
CA ALA A 84 0.19 3.85 18.86
C ALA A 84 -0.08 5.23 19.47
N GLU A 85 -1.00 5.29 20.44
CA GLU A 85 -1.32 6.49 21.19
C GLU A 85 0.00 7.19 21.55
N ALA A 86 0.16 8.43 21.10
CA ALA A 86 1.38 9.18 21.36
C ALA A 86 1.61 9.13 22.89
N PRO A 87 2.84 8.84 23.36
CA PRO A 87 3.09 8.73 24.78
C PRO A 87 2.59 10.00 25.45
N ALA A 88 1.73 9.83 26.47
CA ALA A 88 1.15 10.95 27.20
C ALA A 88 2.27 11.92 27.60
N PRO A 89 2.05 13.25 27.43
CA PRO A 89 3.07 14.22 27.79
C PRO A 89 3.48 13.97 29.25
N ALA A 90 4.79 13.86 29.47
CA ALA A 90 5.35 13.65 30.80
C ALA A 90 4.77 14.69 31.75
N PRO A 91 4.40 14.31 33.00
CA PRO A 91 3.85 15.26 33.95
C PRO A 91 4.86 16.40 34.14
N ASP A 92 4.35 17.62 33.97
CA ASP A 92 5.11 18.85 34.13
C ASP A 92 5.78 18.84 35.52
N ARG A 93 7.11 18.74 35.54
CA ARG A 93 7.90 18.91 36.77
C ARG A 93 8.07 20.40 37.03
N ALA A 94 6.97 21.12 37.17
CA ALA A 94 6.95 22.51 37.61
C ALA A 94 6.22 22.58 38.94
N GLY A 95 6.96 22.42 40.04
CA GLY A 95 6.40 22.59 41.37
C GLY A 95 7.07 21.80 42.47
N ILE A 96 8.41 21.83 42.56
CA ILE A 96 9.09 21.62 43.85
C ILE A 96 10.32 22.51 43.89
N ASP A 97 10.12 23.79 44.18
CA ASP A 97 11.12 24.58 44.89
C ASP A 97 10.36 25.25 46.04
N GLY A 98 10.67 24.79 47.26
CA GLY A 98 10.19 25.34 48.52
C GLY A 98 11.12 26.41 49.07
#